data_AF-A0A2P2C518-F1
#
_entry.id   AF-A0A2P2C518-F1
#
_cell.length_a   1.000
_cell.length_b   1.000
_cell.length_c   1.000
_cell.angle_alpha   90.00
_cell.angle_beta   90.00
_cell.angle_gamma   90.00
#
_symmetry.space_group_name_H-M   'P 1'
#
loop_
_entity.id
_entity.type
_entity.pdbx_description
1 polymer ?
#
loop_
_entity_poly.entity_id
_entity_poly.type
_entity_poly.pdbx_seq_one_letter_code
_entity_poly.pdbx_strand_id
1 'polypeptide(L)'
;MTPPQTAGSSTRDATGVRVPAPRHSWDPPAAPPPLARTRRRRVREVLGTLLVLSLIPLVALVGINLYLVDRLDRIDGAFDGLRDRPAAAPGDTILLVGTRPGGRADVGWLDGVQSIESVMLVEVDPDGVRAAVRSLPLLDGVAASARTGRPARAVEATESWSGRRVDHVLALDWRTFAQLAADNGVSATYAYGSGTTAQHDYLREVLEGTLHAELRKQPLDLYRALSTVAGGAAVDDEWSLLELDRFVVHLRDLRSADISFSTARAGQR
;
A
#
# COMPACT_ATOMS: atom_id res chain seq x y z
N MET A 1 -88.63 -20.76 60.75
CA MET A 1 -88.08 -21.97 60.09
C MET A 1 -87.13 -22.62 61.09
N THR A 2 -87.44 -23.85 61.50
CA THR A 2 -86.95 -24.56 62.68
C THR A 2 -85.46 -24.97 62.57
N PRO A 3 -84.66 -24.88 63.66
CA PRO A 3 -83.30 -25.42 63.76
C PRO A 3 -83.28 -26.80 64.46
N PRO A 4 -82.13 -27.50 64.43
CA PRO A 4 -81.51 -28.00 65.69
C PRO A 4 -79.97 -27.79 65.68
N GLN A 5 -79.28 -27.41 66.77
CA GLN A 5 -78.83 -28.21 67.94
C GLN A 5 -78.13 -29.53 67.54
N THR A 6 -76.95 -29.94 68.06
CA THR A 6 -76.39 -29.92 69.42
C THR A 6 -74.87 -30.24 69.40
N ALA A 7 -74.05 -29.59 70.26
CA ALA A 7 -73.32 -30.13 71.43
C ALA A 7 -72.16 -31.12 71.14
N GLY A 8 -70.90 -30.80 71.48
CA GLY A 8 -70.26 -31.02 72.79
C GLY A 8 -68.92 -31.76 72.51
N SER A 9 -67.82 -31.73 73.27
CA SER A 9 -67.54 -31.32 74.64
C SER A 9 -66.00 -31.32 74.84
N SER A 10 -65.50 -30.29 75.56
CA SER A 10 -64.42 -30.30 76.56
C SER A 10 -63.32 -31.38 76.53
N THR A 11 -62.05 -30.94 76.54
CA THR A 11 -61.12 -31.29 77.63
C THR A 11 -59.99 -30.26 77.75
N ARG A 12 -59.94 -29.56 78.89
CA ARG A 12 -58.72 -28.97 79.45
C ARG A 12 -58.06 -30.05 80.31
N ASP A 13 -56.78 -30.29 80.05
CA ASP A 13 -55.80 -30.83 81.00
C ASP A 13 -54.47 -30.10 80.64
N ALA A 14 -53.95 -29.18 81.45
CA ALA A 14 -53.26 -29.35 82.73
C ALA A 14 -51.89 -30.05 82.65
N THR A 15 -51.10 -29.75 81.62
CA THR A 15 -49.63 -29.86 81.71
C THR A 15 -48.96 -28.73 80.92
N GLY A 16 -48.35 -27.79 81.63
CA GLY A 16 -47.54 -26.71 81.07
C GLY A 16 -46.21 -27.21 80.52
N VAL A 17 -46.26 -27.93 79.39
CA VAL A 17 -45.09 -28.31 78.62
C VAL A 17 -45.40 -28.09 77.14
N ARG A 18 -44.79 -27.06 76.53
CA ARG A 18 -44.75 -26.91 75.08
C ARG A 18 -43.85 -28.03 74.53
N VAL A 19 -44.45 -29.08 73.98
CA VAL A 19 -43.74 -29.99 73.08
C VAL A 19 -43.56 -29.25 71.74
N PRO A 20 -42.33 -29.03 71.25
CA PRO A 20 -42.14 -28.39 69.94
C PRO A 20 -42.62 -29.35 68.84
N ALA A 21 -43.37 -28.79 67.88
CA ALA A 21 -43.80 -29.53 66.70
C ALA A 21 -42.60 -30.16 65.96
N PRO A 22 -42.75 -31.36 65.37
CA PRO A 22 -41.68 -31.99 64.61
C PRO A 22 -41.27 -31.09 63.45
N ARG A 23 -39.97 -30.75 63.38
CA ARG A 23 -39.38 -30.07 62.22
C ARG A 23 -39.50 -31.02 61.03
N HIS A 24 -40.39 -30.71 60.08
CA HIS A 24 -40.35 -31.33 58.76
C HIS A 24 -39.10 -30.80 58.05
N SER A 25 -38.00 -31.54 58.15
CA SER A 25 -36.78 -31.31 57.36
C SER A 25 -37.00 -31.86 55.96
N TRP A 26 -37.67 -31.09 55.11
CA TRP A 26 -37.51 -31.19 53.66
C TRP A 26 -37.73 -29.82 53.03
N ASP A 27 -36.77 -28.93 53.21
CA ASP A 27 -36.56 -27.87 52.24
C ASP A 27 -35.81 -28.50 51.05
N PRO A 28 -36.39 -28.55 49.84
CA PRO A 28 -35.61 -28.95 48.67
C PRO A 28 -34.44 -27.96 48.51
N PRO A 29 -33.23 -28.43 48.19
CA PRO A 29 -32.10 -27.54 47.98
C PRO A 29 -32.48 -26.49 46.94
N ALA A 30 -32.32 -25.21 47.30
CA ALA A 30 -32.59 -24.11 46.40
C ALA A 30 -31.89 -24.37 45.06
N ALA A 31 -32.68 -24.41 43.98
CA ALA A 31 -32.16 -24.65 42.64
C ALA A 31 -31.01 -23.66 42.37
N PRO A 32 -29.84 -24.12 41.89
CA PRO A 32 -28.75 -23.22 41.58
C PRO A 32 -29.26 -22.17 40.56
N PRO A 33 -28.87 -20.89 40.70
CA PRO A 33 -29.31 -19.86 39.77
C PRO A 33 -28.93 -20.29 38.35
N PRO A 34 -29.82 -20.08 37.35
CA PRO A 34 -29.53 -20.50 35.99
C PRO A 34 -28.24 -19.82 35.50
N LEU A 35 -27.20 -20.63 35.30
CA LEU A 35 -25.92 -20.16 34.77
C LEU A 35 -26.17 -19.44 33.45
N ALA A 36 -25.66 -18.22 33.34
CA ALA A 36 -25.81 -17.29 32.23
C ALA A 36 -25.39 -17.87 30.87
N ARG A 37 -26.26 -18.67 30.25
CA ARG A 37 -26.03 -19.29 28.94
C ARG A 37 -26.18 -18.31 27.77
N THR A 38 -26.80 -17.14 27.98
CA THR A 38 -27.08 -16.16 26.92
C THR A 38 -25.88 -15.27 26.57
N ARG A 39 -24.94 -15.07 27.49
CA ARG A 39 -23.78 -14.17 27.28
C ARG A 39 -22.79 -14.72 26.24
N ARG A 40 -22.57 -16.04 26.21
CA ARG A 40 -21.65 -16.68 25.25
C ARG A 40 -22.14 -16.59 23.81
N ARG A 41 -23.46 -16.64 23.58
CA ARG A 41 -24.06 -16.54 22.24
C ARG A 41 -23.94 -15.11 21.69
N ARG A 42 -24.27 -14.10 22.52
CA ARG A 42 -24.10 -12.68 22.15
C ARG A 42 -22.63 -12.29 21.92
N VAL A 43 -21.69 -12.83 22.70
CA VAL A 43 -20.25 -12.59 22.48
C VAL A 43 -19.79 -13.18 21.15
N ARG A 44 -20.24 -14.39 20.77
CA ARG A 44 -19.92 -14.99 19.46
C ARG A 44 -20.52 -14.20 18.29
N GLU A 45 -21.73 -13.68 18.45
CA GLU A 45 -22.37 -12.85 17.42
C GLU A 45 -21.63 -11.51 17.25
N VAL A 46 -21.30 -10.82 18.35
CA VAL A 46 -20.51 -9.58 18.30
C VAL A 46 -19.12 -9.82 17.73
N LEU A 47 -18.44 -10.90 18.13
CA LEU A 47 -17.11 -11.25 17.60
C LEU A 47 -17.17 -11.60 16.11
N GLY A 48 -18.22 -12.30 15.67
CA GLY A 48 -18.47 -12.59 14.26
C GLY A 48 -18.73 -11.33 13.45
N THR A 49 -19.55 -10.41 13.95
CA THR A 49 -19.80 -9.11 13.30
C THR A 49 -18.55 -8.26 13.23
N LEU A 50 -17.73 -8.22 14.28
CA LEU A 50 -16.45 -7.52 14.29
C LEU A 50 -15.46 -8.14 13.30
N LEU A 51 -15.41 -9.47 13.21
CA LEU A 51 -14.57 -10.17 12.23
C LEU A 51 -15.00 -9.83 10.80
N VAL A 52 -16.29 -9.89 10.49
CA VAL A 52 -16.82 -9.52 9.17
C VAL A 52 -16.55 -8.04 8.85
N LEU A 53 -16.79 -7.14 9.82
CA LEU A 53 -16.48 -5.72 9.67
C LEU A 53 -14.99 -5.45 9.46
N SER A 54 -14.10 -6.25 10.07
CA SER A 54 -12.65 -6.17 9.83
C SER A 54 -12.22 -6.79 8.50
N LEU A 55 -12.99 -7.74 7.95
CA LEU A 55 -12.68 -8.39 6.68
C LEU A 55 -12.99 -7.48 5.49
N ILE A 56 -14.00 -6.62 5.58
CA ILE A 56 -14.38 -5.66 4.54
C ILE A 56 -13.22 -4.72 4.14
N PRO A 57 -12.55 -4.00 5.07
CA PRO A 57 -11.41 -3.14 4.72
C PRO A 57 -10.21 -3.96 4.25
N LEU A 58 -10.02 -5.18 4.75
CA LEU A 58 -8.96 -6.07 4.28
C LEU A 58 -9.18 -6.50 2.82
N VAL A 59 -10.40 -6.91 2.48
CA VAL A 59 -10.78 -7.27 1.10
C VAL A 59 -10.72 -6.05 0.18
N ALA A 60 -11.13 -4.87 0.65
CA ALA A 60 -11.00 -3.63 -0.12
C ALA A 60 -9.53 -3.29 -0.39
N LEU A 61 -8.64 -3.41 0.60
CA LEU A 61 -7.21 -3.16 0.45
C LEU A 61 -6.57 -4.15 -0.53
N VAL A 62 -6.89 -5.44 -0.40
CA VAL A 62 -6.42 -6.49 -1.32
C VAL A 62 -6.97 -6.25 -2.73
N GLY A 63 -8.24 -5.90 -2.87
CA GLY A 63 -8.86 -5.58 -4.17
C GLY A 63 -8.25 -4.35 -4.83
N ILE A 64 -7.94 -3.31 -4.06
CA ILE A 64 -7.22 -2.10 -4.50
C ILE A 64 -5.83 -2.47 -5.02
N ASN A 65 -5.08 -3.26 -4.25
CA ASN A 65 -3.75 -3.69 -4.65
C ASN A 65 -3.80 -4.51 -5.96
N LEU A 66 -4.68 -5.52 -6.04
CA LEU A 66 -4.86 -6.32 -7.25
C LEU A 66 -5.25 -5.47 -8.47
N TYR A 67 -6.11 -4.46 -8.28
CA TYR A 67 -6.51 -3.55 -9.36
C TYR A 67 -5.38 -2.65 -9.85
N LEU A 68 -4.57 -2.10 -8.92
CA LEU A 68 -3.41 -1.27 -9.27
C LEU A 68 -2.37 -2.09 -10.03
N VAL A 69 -2.17 -3.34 -9.63
CA VAL A 69 -1.19 -4.25 -10.21
C VAL A 69 -1.60 -4.72 -11.60
N ASP A 70 -2.87 -5.05 -11.83
CA ASP A 70 -3.37 -5.48 -13.15
C ASP A 70 -3.23 -4.36 -14.21
N ARG A 71 -3.10 -3.11 -13.76
CA ARG A 71 -2.83 -1.95 -14.63
C ARG A 71 -1.35 -1.70 -14.89
N LEU A 72 -0.48 -2.23 -14.04
CA LEU A 72 0.94 -1.97 -14.10
C LEU A 72 1.60 -2.94 -15.07
N ASP A 73 2.26 -2.40 -16.09
CA ASP A 73 2.88 -3.20 -17.14
C ASP A 73 4.22 -3.81 -16.66
N ARG A 74 4.70 -4.85 -17.34
CA ARG A 74 5.92 -5.58 -16.97
C ARG A 74 7.03 -5.45 -17.99
N ILE A 75 8.23 -5.27 -17.48
CA ILE A 75 9.47 -5.21 -18.22
C ILE A 75 10.15 -6.57 -18.07
N ASP A 76 9.93 -7.45 -19.05
CA ASP A 76 10.46 -8.82 -18.99
C ASP A 76 11.99 -8.86 -19.21
N GLY A 77 12.68 -9.67 -18.42
CA GLY A 77 14.12 -9.92 -18.61
C GLY A 77 15.00 -8.70 -18.31
N ALA A 78 14.56 -7.81 -17.42
CA ALA A 78 15.30 -6.62 -16.97
C ALA A 78 16.74 -6.94 -16.55
N PHE A 79 16.94 -8.11 -15.94
CA PHE A 79 18.22 -8.54 -15.37
C PHE A 79 18.78 -9.80 -16.03
N ASP A 80 18.17 -10.26 -17.13
CA ASP A 80 18.55 -11.50 -17.80
C ASP A 80 19.99 -11.50 -18.30
N GLY A 81 20.74 -12.53 -17.89
CA GLY A 81 22.10 -12.77 -18.36
C GLY A 81 23.18 -11.85 -17.76
N LEU A 82 22.82 -10.98 -16.80
CA LEU A 82 23.78 -10.16 -16.07
C LEU A 82 24.57 -11.03 -15.06
N ARG A 83 25.91 -11.04 -15.17
CA ARG A 83 26.78 -11.89 -14.34
C ARG A 83 27.76 -11.10 -13.47
N ASP A 84 28.33 -10.02 -14.00
CA ASP A 84 29.38 -9.23 -13.35
C ASP A 84 28.82 -7.90 -12.81
N ARG A 85 27.78 -8.01 -11.97
CA ARG A 85 27.08 -6.84 -11.42
C ARG A 85 27.84 -6.27 -10.21
N PRO A 86 27.80 -4.95 -9.97
CA PRO A 86 28.30 -4.36 -8.74
C PRO A 86 27.65 -4.99 -7.50
N ALA A 87 28.33 -4.91 -6.35
CA ALA A 87 27.77 -5.41 -5.10
C ALA A 87 26.54 -4.58 -4.70
N ALA A 88 25.53 -5.24 -4.13
CA ALA A 88 24.38 -4.56 -3.56
C ALA A 88 24.82 -3.63 -2.42
N ALA A 89 24.21 -2.46 -2.35
CA ALA A 89 24.42 -1.49 -1.29
C ALA A 89 23.11 -1.28 -0.51
N PRO A 90 23.14 -0.77 0.72
CA PRO A 90 21.93 -0.35 1.42
C PRO A 90 21.19 0.73 0.64
N GLY A 91 19.85 0.70 0.70
CA GLY A 91 18.97 1.58 -0.07
C GLY A 91 18.55 0.91 -1.38
N ASP A 92 17.80 1.65 -2.20
CA ASP A 92 17.31 1.16 -3.49
C ASP A 92 17.87 2.02 -4.62
N THR A 93 18.45 1.39 -5.64
CA THR A 93 18.88 2.08 -6.87
C THR A 93 17.97 1.70 -8.03
N ILE A 94 17.26 2.67 -8.58
CA ILE A 94 16.24 2.45 -9.61
C ILE A 94 16.67 3.13 -10.90
N LEU A 95 16.71 2.37 -12.00
CA LEU A 95 16.82 2.93 -13.34
C LEU A 95 15.44 3.38 -13.81
N LEU A 96 15.23 4.69 -13.87
CA LEU A 96 14.00 5.30 -14.37
C LEU A 96 14.14 5.72 -15.83
N VAL A 97 13.22 5.29 -16.69
CA VAL A 97 13.14 5.68 -18.10
C VAL A 97 11.84 6.46 -18.33
N GLY A 98 11.95 7.75 -18.63
CA GLY A 98 10.80 8.58 -18.99
C GLY A 98 10.56 8.57 -20.50
N THR A 99 9.33 8.34 -20.91
CA THR A 99 8.97 8.11 -22.31
C THR A 99 7.92 9.12 -22.77
N ARG A 100 8.05 9.53 -24.03
CA ARG A 100 6.98 10.23 -24.75
C ARG A 100 6.19 9.17 -25.51
N PRO A 101 4.87 9.07 -25.28
CA PRO A 101 4.04 8.04 -25.87
C PRO A 101 3.91 8.26 -27.37
N GLY A 102 3.87 7.17 -28.14
CA GLY A 102 3.61 7.18 -29.58
C GLY A 102 2.13 6.88 -29.92
N GLY A 103 1.39 6.27 -28.99
CA GLY A 103 0.00 5.86 -29.14
C GLY A 103 -0.81 5.83 -27.83
N ARG A 104 -1.84 4.96 -27.75
CA ARG A 104 -2.87 5.04 -26.68
C ARG A 104 -2.59 4.22 -25.41
N ALA A 105 -1.51 3.44 -25.34
CA ALA A 105 -1.01 2.80 -24.12
C ALA A 105 0.40 2.24 -24.38
N ASP A 106 1.41 2.81 -23.73
CA ASP A 106 2.81 2.62 -24.08
C ASP A 106 3.68 2.57 -22.81
N VAL A 107 4.08 1.37 -22.35
CA VAL A 107 5.49 0.90 -22.21
C VAL A 107 5.58 -0.57 -21.73
N GLY A 108 5.54 -1.56 -22.62
CA GLY A 108 6.09 -2.92 -22.36
C GLY A 108 7.59 -2.96 -22.71
N TRP A 109 8.29 -1.92 -22.25
CA TRP A 109 9.69 -1.58 -22.52
C TRP A 109 10.09 -1.66 -24.03
N LEU A 110 9.32 -0.86 -24.78
CA LEU A 110 9.74 0.00 -25.88
C LEU A 110 9.96 -0.62 -27.27
N ASP A 111 8.87 -1.09 -27.88
CA ASP A 111 8.63 -1.07 -29.34
C ASP A 111 7.43 -0.15 -29.72
N GLY A 112 7.51 0.51 -30.89
CA GLY A 112 6.44 1.31 -31.55
C GLY A 112 6.33 2.82 -31.23
N VAL A 113 6.84 3.72 -32.11
CA VAL A 113 6.68 5.22 -32.20
C VAL A 113 7.01 6.07 -30.96
N GLN A 114 6.96 5.51 -29.76
CA GLN A 114 7.33 6.15 -28.51
C GLN A 114 8.84 6.42 -28.46
N SER A 115 9.21 7.50 -27.80
CA SER A 115 10.60 7.96 -27.75
C SER A 115 11.04 8.17 -26.32
N ILE A 116 12.24 7.67 -26.00
CA ILE A 116 12.88 7.95 -24.71
C ILE A 116 13.15 9.44 -24.61
N GLU A 117 12.60 10.05 -23.56
CA GLU A 117 12.69 11.46 -23.26
C GLU A 117 13.67 11.75 -22.12
N SER A 118 13.80 10.81 -21.20
CA SER A 118 14.76 10.90 -20.10
C SER A 118 15.22 9.52 -19.66
N VAL A 119 16.45 9.45 -19.17
CA VAL A 119 16.96 8.33 -18.40
C VAL A 119 17.52 8.90 -17.11
N MET A 120 17.10 8.36 -15.98
CA MET A 120 17.46 8.86 -14.66
C MET A 120 17.86 7.69 -13.78
N LEU A 121 18.90 7.89 -12.98
CA LEU A 121 19.23 7.02 -11.86
C LEU A 121 18.59 7.62 -10.61
N VAL A 122 17.70 6.87 -9.96
CA VAL A 122 17.06 7.27 -8.71
C VAL A 122 17.64 6.44 -7.59
N GLU A 123 18.31 7.10 -6.64
CA GLU A 123 18.87 6.46 -5.46
C GLU A 123 18.03 6.85 -4.24
N VAL A 124 17.42 5.88 -3.57
CA VAL A 124 16.64 6.07 -2.34
C VAL A 124 17.49 5.62 -1.16
N ASP A 125 17.60 6.49 -0.15
CA ASP A 125 18.35 6.16 1.08
C ASP A 125 17.67 4.99 1.83
N PRO A 126 18.43 4.21 2.63
CA PRO A 126 17.89 3.05 3.36
C PRO A 126 16.76 3.36 4.36
N ASP A 127 16.57 4.64 4.70
CA ASP A 127 15.51 5.11 5.58
C ASP A 127 14.24 5.53 4.83
N GLY A 128 14.30 5.63 3.50
CA GLY A 128 13.19 6.05 2.64
C GLY A 128 12.83 7.53 2.77
N VAL A 129 13.67 8.33 3.44
CA VAL A 129 13.40 9.74 3.73
C VAL A 129 14.06 10.68 2.73
N ARG A 130 15.12 10.23 2.04
CA ARG A 130 15.80 11.02 1.00
C ARG A 130 15.90 10.25 -0.30
N ALA A 131 15.88 11.00 -1.39
CA ALA A 131 16.16 10.47 -2.72
C ALA A 131 17.07 11.41 -3.52
N ALA A 132 17.90 10.83 -4.38
CA ALA A 132 18.70 11.56 -5.35
C ALA A 132 18.30 11.10 -6.76
N VAL A 133 17.90 12.05 -7.60
CA VAL A 133 17.58 11.83 -9.00
C VAL A 133 18.72 12.39 -9.84
N ARG A 134 19.37 11.52 -10.60
CA ARG A 134 20.46 11.89 -11.51
C ARG A 134 20.07 11.61 -12.95
N SER A 135 19.85 12.67 -13.72
CA SER A 135 19.59 12.52 -15.16
C SER A 135 20.87 12.17 -15.92
N LEU A 136 20.77 11.14 -16.77
CA LEU A 136 21.84 10.68 -17.64
C LEU A 136 21.67 11.28 -19.05
N PRO A 137 22.76 11.63 -19.76
CA PRO A 137 22.64 12.21 -21.09
C PRO A 137 22.04 11.22 -22.12
N LEU A 138 21.10 11.71 -22.94
CA LEU A 138 20.33 10.90 -23.91
C LEU A 138 21.13 10.32 -25.09
N LEU A 139 22.33 10.86 -25.34
CA LEU A 139 23.25 10.40 -26.39
C LEU A 139 24.33 9.47 -25.85
N ASP A 140 24.41 9.26 -24.54
CA ASP A 140 25.40 8.40 -23.91
C ASP A 140 25.01 6.91 -24.03
N GLY A 141 25.99 6.03 -23.81
CA GLY A 141 25.85 4.58 -23.94
C GLY A 141 24.67 3.98 -23.14
N VAL A 142 24.30 4.59 -22.01
CA VAL A 142 23.15 4.14 -21.20
C VAL A 142 21.83 4.37 -21.94
N ALA A 143 21.54 5.61 -22.34
CA ALA A 143 20.32 5.95 -23.04
C ALA A 143 20.25 5.34 -24.43
N ALA A 144 21.38 5.18 -25.11
CA ALA A 144 21.46 4.44 -26.37
C ALA A 144 21.10 2.95 -26.17
N SER A 145 21.60 2.32 -25.10
CA SER A 145 21.30 0.91 -24.80
C SER A 145 19.82 0.68 -24.48
N ALA A 146 19.16 1.63 -23.81
CA ALA A 146 17.72 1.55 -23.54
C ALA A 146 16.86 1.53 -24.81
N ARG A 147 17.33 2.08 -25.94
CA ARG A 147 16.60 2.05 -27.23
C ARG A 147 16.73 0.73 -28.00
N THR A 148 17.53 -0.22 -27.51
CA THR A 148 17.81 -1.46 -28.26
C THR A 148 16.70 -2.51 -28.18
N GLY A 149 15.64 -2.24 -27.41
CA GLY A 149 14.67 -3.30 -27.08
C GLY A 149 15.33 -4.45 -26.33
N ARG A 150 16.47 -4.22 -25.61
CA ARG A 150 17.00 -5.12 -24.54
C ARG A 150 17.23 -4.37 -23.21
N PRO A 151 16.60 -4.71 -22.06
CA PRO A 151 16.56 -3.85 -20.86
C PRO A 151 17.79 -4.10 -20.01
N ALA A 152 18.20 -5.36 -19.88
CA ALA A 152 19.47 -5.81 -19.37
C ALA A 152 20.66 -5.05 -19.97
N ARG A 153 20.58 -4.60 -21.24
CA ARG A 153 21.63 -3.73 -21.82
C ARG A 153 21.62 -2.33 -21.23
N ALA A 154 20.45 -1.76 -20.98
CA ALA A 154 20.32 -0.49 -20.28
C ALA A 154 20.81 -0.60 -18.83
N VAL A 155 20.46 -1.70 -18.13
CA VAL A 155 20.95 -1.99 -16.78
C VAL A 155 22.47 -2.14 -16.79
N GLU A 156 23.02 -3.03 -17.61
CA GLU A 156 24.48 -3.26 -17.74
C GLU A 156 25.23 -1.95 -18.01
N ALA A 157 24.73 -1.12 -18.93
CA ALA A 157 25.32 0.17 -19.23
C ALA A 157 25.23 1.15 -18.04
N THR A 158 24.10 1.17 -17.33
CA THR A 158 23.90 2.03 -16.16
C THR A 158 24.80 1.62 -15.00
N GLU A 159 24.90 0.32 -14.71
CA GLU A 159 25.77 -0.23 -13.66
C GLU A 159 27.24 0.02 -13.99
N SER A 160 27.63 -0.17 -15.25
CA SER A 160 28.99 0.13 -15.73
C SER A 160 29.33 1.62 -15.63
N TRP A 161 28.35 2.50 -15.87
CA TRP A 161 28.54 3.94 -15.80
C TRP A 161 28.57 4.47 -14.37
N SER A 162 27.65 4.01 -13.52
CA SER A 162 27.47 4.51 -12.16
C SER A 162 28.39 3.83 -11.13
N GLY A 163 28.84 2.60 -11.42
CA GLY A 163 29.48 1.73 -10.44
C GLY A 163 28.51 1.24 -9.34
N ARG A 164 27.21 1.50 -9.49
CA ARG A 164 26.15 1.12 -8.55
C ARG A 164 25.36 -0.03 -9.15
N ARG A 165 24.94 -0.97 -8.30
CA ARG A 165 24.00 -2.02 -8.70
C ARG A 165 22.63 -1.37 -8.88
N VAL A 166 21.95 -1.67 -9.98
CA VAL A 166 20.57 -1.24 -10.20
C VAL A 166 19.65 -2.30 -9.64
N ASP A 167 18.89 -2.01 -8.61
CA ASP A 167 18.01 -2.99 -7.97
C ASP A 167 16.69 -3.15 -8.73
N HIS A 168 16.18 -2.06 -9.32
CA HIS A 168 14.91 -2.06 -10.06
C HIS A 168 14.95 -1.21 -11.34
N VAL A 169 14.04 -1.52 -12.27
CA VAL A 169 13.83 -0.75 -13.49
C VAL A 169 12.37 -0.28 -13.52
N LEU A 170 12.18 1.00 -13.79
CA LEU A 170 10.87 1.63 -13.91
C LEU A 170 10.83 2.42 -15.22
N ALA A 171 9.79 2.23 -16.03
CA ALA A 171 9.49 3.08 -17.17
C ALA A 171 8.19 3.85 -16.90
N LEU A 172 8.16 5.14 -17.24
CA LEU A 172 7.01 6.02 -17.01
C LEU A 172 6.71 6.88 -18.24
N ASP A 173 5.45 6.90 -18.67
CA ASP A 173 4.92 7.83 -19.67
C ASP A 173 4.85 9.26 -19.08
N TRP A 174 5.42 10.26 -19.75
CA TRP A 174 5.35 11.66 -19.32
C TRP A 174 3.92 12.22 -19.23
N ARG A 175 2.97 11.67 -19.99
CA ARG A 175 1.53 12.00 -19.85
C ARG A 175 1.00 11.60 -18.47
N THR A 176 1.56 10.57 -17.84
CA THR A 176 1.23 10.17 -16.47
C THR A 176 1.55 11.27 -15.47
N PHE A 177 2.69 11.95 -15.62
CA PHE A 177 3.01 13.12 -14.79
C PHE A 177 2.06 14.29 -15.05
N ALA A 178 1.67 14.53 -16.31
CA ALA A 178 0.72 15.58 -16.63
C ALA A 178 -0.67 15.31 -16.04
N GLN A 179 -1.12 14.05 -16.08
CA GLN A 179 -2.36 13.62 -15.44
C GLN A 179 -2.28 13.73 -13.91
N LEU A 180 -1.16 13.30 -13.32
CA LEU A 180 -0.91 13.43 -11.88
C LEU A 180 -0.93 14.90 -11.43
N ALA A 181 -0.29 15.79 -12.21
CA ALA A 181 -0.32 17.22 -11.96
C ALA A 181 -1.75 17.77 -11.98
N ALA A 182 -2.52 17.43 -13.03
CA ALA A 182 -3.91 17.86 -13.16
C ALA A 182 -4.81 17.36 -12.02
N ASP A 183 -4.67 16.08 -11.65
CA ASP A 183 -5.41 15.45 -10.54
C ASP A 183 -5.14 16.15 -9.20
N ASN A 184 -3.95 16.72 -9.03
CA ASN A 184 -3.51 17.45 -7.83
C ASN A 184 -3.64 18.98 -7.96
N GLY A 185 -4.28 19.50 -9.02
CA GLY A 185 -4.46 20.94 -9.24
C GLY A 185 -3.17 21.72 -9.53
N VAL A 186 -2.10 21.03 -9.91
CA VAL A 186 -0.82 21.62 -10.28
C VAL A 186 -0.84 22.04 -11.74
N SER A 187 -0.53 23.30 -12.02
CA SER A 187 -0.50 23.86 -13.39
C SER A 187 0.89 23.77 -14.02
N ALA A 188 1.54 22.62 -13.89
CA ALA A 188 2.86 22.36 -14.45
C ALA A 188 2.74 21.98 -15.93
N THR A 189 3.52 22.62 -16.79
CA THR A 189 3.57 22.29 -18.23
C THR A 189 4.96 21.82 -18.62
N TYR A 190 5.05 20.69 -19.31
CA TYR A 190 6.29 20.18 -19.87
C TYR A 190 6.27 20.20 -21.39
N ALA A 191 7.28 20.82 -22.00
CA ALA A 191 7.49 20.76 -23.44
C ALA A 191 8.46 19.63 -23.76
N TYR A 192 8.01 18.68 -24.56
CA TYR A 192 8.83 17.59 -25.06
C TYR A 192 10.10 18.08 -25.79
N GLY A 193 11.22 17.41 -25.55
CA GLY A 193 12.54 17.76 -26.07
C GLY A 193 13.24 18.86 -25.25
N SER A 194 12.61 19.36 -24.18
CA SER A 194 13.24 20.34 -23.30
C SER A 194 14.43 19.74 -22.56
N GLY A 195 15.45 20.57 -22.32
CA GLY A 195 16.67 20.18 -21.62
C GLY A 195 16.41 19.72 -20.17
N THR A 196 17.44 19.13 -19.57
CA THR A 196 17.37 18.50 -18.24
C THR A 196 16.91 19.45 -17.14
N THR A 197 17.29 20.74 -17.19
CA THR A 197 16.82 21.73 -16.20
C THR A 197 15.30 21.85 -16.20
N ALA A 198 14.68 21.99 -17.37
CA ALA A 198 13.23 22.07 -17.49
C ALA A 198 12.54 20.77 -17.06
N GLN A 199 13.17 19.61 -17.31
CA GLN A 199 12.70 18.32 -16.79
C GLN A 199 12.69 18.29 -15.27
N HIS A 200 13.77 18.71 -14.62
CA HIS A 200 13.89 18.74 -13.16
C HIS A 200 12.92 19.73 -12.53
N ASP A 201 12.76 20.90 -13.11
CA ASP A 201 11.83 21.91 -12.60
C ASP A 201 10.39 21.43 -12.69
N TYR A 202 10.01 20.82 -13.82
CA TYR A 202 8.70 20.20 -13.99
C TYR A 202 8.46 19.07 -12.97
N LEU A 203 9.41 18.13 -12.82
CA LEU A 203 9.28 17.04 -11.85
C LEU A 203 9.16 17.56 -10.42
N ARG A 204 9.94 18.59 -10.07
CA ARG A 204 9.88 19.20 -8.74
C ARG A 204 8.50 19.80 -8.47
N GLU A 205 7.94 20.53 -9.43
CA GLU A 205 6.61 21.14 -9.30
C GLU A 205 5.51 20.08 -9.13
N VAL A 206 5.52 19.03 -9.95
CA VAL A 206 4.55 17.93 -9.86
C VAL A 206 4.68 17.16 -8.55
N LEU A 207 5.91 16.82 -8.14
CA LEU A 207 6.15 16.11 -6.88
C LEU A 207 5.83 16.97 -5.67
N GLU A 208 6.09 18.27 -5.70
CA GLU A 208 5.71 19.19 -4.63
C GLU A 208 4.19 19.21 -4.45
N GLY A 209 3.43 19.39 -5.52
CA GLY A 209 1.97 19.37 -5.43
C GLY A 209 1.41 18.01 -4.98
N THR A 210 2.00 16.90 -5.44
CA THR A 210 1.53 15.55 -5.10
C THR A 210 1.92 15.12 -3.68
N LEU A 211 3.19 15.28 -3.29
CA LEU A 211 3.69 14.84 -1.98
C LEU A 211 3.24 15.76 -0.84
N HIS A 212 2.99 17.05 -1.11
CA HIS A 212 2.47 17.98 -0.10
C HIS A 212 0.96 17.77 0.16
N ALA A 213 0.22 17.30 -0.83
CA ALA A 213 -1.23 17.10 -0.75
C ALA A 213 -1.61 15.75 -0.09
N GLU A 214 -0.89 14.66 -0.34
CA GLU A 214 -1.57 13.35 -0.32
C GLU A 214 -1.21 12.33 0.77
N LEU A 215 0.03 12.29 1.26
CA LEU A 215 0.48 11.07 1.94
C LEU A 215 0.00 10.86 3.39
N ARG A 216 -0.66 11.84 4.03
CA ARG A 216 -1.12 11.69 5.44
C ARG A 216 -2.56 12.07 5.74
N LYS A 217 -3.21 12.86 4.89
CA LYS A 217 -4.49 13.50 5.25
C LYS A 217 -5.69 12.94 4.49
N GLN A 218 -5.50 12.43 3.27
CA GLN A 218 -6.60 12.03 2.38
C GLN A 218 -6.29 10.70 1.66
N PRO A 219 -6.75 9.55 2.19
CA PRO A 219 -6.38 8.23 1.65
C PRO A 219 -6.92 7.95 0.23
N LEU A 220 -7.97 8.66 -0.20
CA LEU A 220 -8.56 8.50 -1.53
C LEU A 220 -7.70 9.10 -2.62
N ASP A 221 -7.06 10.23 -2.33
CA ASP A 221 -6.34 10.98 -3.34
C ASP A 221 -4.93 10.36 -3.53
N LEU A 222 -4.33 9.76 -2.49
CA LEU A 222 -3.22 8.79 -2.60
C LEU A 222 -3.56 7.62 -3.53
N TYR A 223 -4.74 7.02 -3.39
CA TYR A 223 -5.16 5.92 -4.27
C TYR A 223 -5.30 6.37 -5.73
N ARG A 224 -5.83 7.58 -5.98
CA ARG A 224 -5.91 8.14 -7.34
C ARG A 224 -4.52 8.35 -7.92
N ALA A 225 -3.60 8.93 -7.15
CA ALA A 225 -2.22 9.11 -7.57
C ALA A 225 -1.56 7.77 -7.96
N LEU A 226 -1.68 6.75 -7.10
CA LEU A 226 -1.17 5.41 -7.38
C LEU A 226 -1.83 4.78 -8.62
N SER A 227 -3.14 4.95 -8.78
CA SER A 227 -3.86 4.44 -9.96
C SER A 227 -3.48 5.16 -11.26
N THR A 228 -3.18 6.45 -11.19
CA THR A 228 -2.72 7.23 -12.34
C THR A 228 -1.32 6.77 -12.72
N VAL A 229 -0.41 6.65 -11.74
CA VAL A 229 0.96 6.15 -11.95
C VAL A 229 0.94 4.73 -12.54
N ALA A 230 0.22 3.79 -11.91
CA ALA A 230 0.16 2.41 -12.37
C ALA A 230 -0.33 2.28 -13.82
N GLY A 231 -1.29 3.12 -14.25
CA GLY A 231 -1.85 3.07 -15.61
C GLY A 231 -0.92 3.58 -16.73
N GLY A 232 0.25 4.11 -16.39
CA GLY A 232 1.26 4.52 -17.37
C GLY A 232 2.68 4.24 -16.91
N ALA A 233 2.83 3.23 -16.03
CA ALA A 233 4.08 2.75 -15.51
C ALA A 233 4.31 1.30 -15.92
N ALA A 234 5.56 0.95 -16.11
CA ALA A 234 6.01 -0.44 -16.22
C ALA A 234 7.19 -0.67 -15.29
N VAL A 235 7.21 -1.82 -14.61
CA VAL A 235 8.31 -2.20 -13.71
C VAL A 235 8.92 -3.51 -14.13
N ASP A 236 10.15 -3.76 -13.71
CA ASP A 236 10.79 -5.05 -13.90
C ASP A 236 9.96 -6.23 -13.37
N ASP A 237 10.16 -7.37 -14.01
CA ASP A 237 9.51 -8.64 -13.71
C ASP A 237 10.00 -9.27 -12.40
N GLU A 238 11.17 -8.87 -11.90
CA GLU A 238 11.69 -9.28 -10.59
C GLU A 238 11.07 -8.47 -9.42
N TRP A 239 10.58 -7.25 -9.65
CA TRP A 239 9.97 -6.41 -8.62
C TRP A 239 8.58 -6.91 -8.22
N SER A 240 8.53 -7.68 -7.14
CA SER A 240 7.30 -8.33 -6.70
C SER A 240 6.27 -7.33 -6.13
N LEU A 241 5.01 -7.76 -6.09
CA LEU A 241 3.91 -6.92 -5.58
C LEU A 241 4.13 -6.49 -4.13
N LEU A 242 4.62 -7.41 -3.32
CA LEU A 242 4.88 -7.18 -1.91
C LEU A 242 6.03 -6.18 -1.72
N GLU A 243 7.03 -6.21 -2.60
CA GLU A 243 8.14 -5.26 -2.58
C GLU A 243 7.70 -3.88 -3.05
N LEU A 244 6.85 -3.77 -4.07
CA LEU A 244 6.26 -2.49 -4.49
C LEU A 244 5.42 -1.86 -3.38
N ASP A 245 4.54 -2.62 -2.73
CA ASP A 245 3.75 -2.13 -1.59
C ASP A 245 4.65 -1.67 -0.44
N ARG A 246 5.66 -2.49 -0.11
CA ARG A 246 6.63 -2.17 0.93
C ARG A 246 7.41 -0.92 0.57
N PHE A 247 7.80 -0.75 -0.69
CA PHE A 247 8.50 0.42 -1.20
C PHE A 247 7.65 1.68 -1.09
N VAL A 248 6.36 1.64 -1.47
CA VAL A 248 5.44 2.78 -1.27
C VAL A 248 5.33 3.16 0.20
N VAL A 249 5.23 2.17 1.10
CA VAL A 249 5.22 2.43 2.55
C VAL A 249 6.57 2.95 3.04
N HIS A 250 7.67 2.48 2.46
CA HIS A 250 9.02 2.93 2.78
C HIS A 250 9.20 4.41 2.45
N LEU A 251 8.65 4.85 1.32
CA LEU A 251 8.67 6.24 0.85
C LEU A 251 7.65 7.16 1.53
N ARG A 252 6.81 6.68 2.45
CA ARG A 252 5.70 7.48 3.02
C ARG A 252 6.14 8.77 3.73
N ASP A 253 7.39 8.82 4.15
CA ASP A 253 7.99 9.93 4.89
C ASP A 253 8.88 10.81 3.99
N LEU A 254 9.08 10.43 2.72
CA LEU A 254 9.78 11.22 1.70
C LEU A 254 8.99 12.48 1.36
N ARG A 255 9.69 13.61 1.30
CA ARG A 255 9.11 14.91 0.91
C ARG A 255 9.80 15.44 -0.33
N SER A 256 9.13 16.31 -1.07
CA SER A 256 9.73 16.98 -2.24
C SER A 256 11.03 17.73 -1.89
N ALA A 257 11.12 18.31 -0.70
CA ALA A 257 12.31 19.01 -0.20
C ALA A 257 13.50 18.08 0.07
N ASP A 258 13.25 16.77 0.26
CA ASP A 258 14.26 15.75 0.52
C ASP A 258 14.70 15.02 -0.77
N ILE A 259 14.22 15.48 -1.93
CA ILE A 259 14.60 14.98 -3.25
C ILE A 259 15.59 15.94 -3.90
N SER A 260 16.79 15.47 -4.18
CA SER A 260 17.81 16.23 -4.90
C SER A 260 17.82 15.85 -6.39
N PHE A 261 18.02 16.85 -7.25
CA PHE A 261 18.12 16.65 -8.70
C PHE A 261 19.50 17.07 -9.18
N SER A 262 20.10 16.23 -10.03
CA SER A 262 21.41 16.50 -10.61
C SER A 262 21.49 15.97 -12.04
N THR A 263 22.39 16.53 -12.82
CA THR A 263 22.66 16.10 -14.20
C THR A 263 24.05 15.50 -14.25
N ALA A 264 24.16 14.27 -14.74
CA ALA A 264 25.44 13.65 -15.02
C ALA A 264 26.15 14.37 -16.17
N ARG A 265 27.47 14.54 -16.05
CA ARG A 265 28.27 15.08 -17.15
C ARG A 265 28.70 13.94 -18.08
N ALA A 266 28.55 14.15 -19.38
CA ALA A 266 29.09 13.25 -20.39
C ALA A 266 30.61 13.06 -20.14
N GLY A 267 31.05 11.81 -20.04
CA GLY A 267 32.46 11.46 -19.85
C GLY A 267 32.96 11.35 -18.40
N GLN A 268 32.14 11.56 -17.37
CA GLN A 268 32.48 11.08 -16.03
C GLN A 268 32.33 9.55 -15.99
N ARG A 269 33.47 8.86 -15.80
CA ARG A 269 33.59 7.45 -15.43
C ARG A 269 34.24 7.38 -14.06
#